data_AF-A0A3A8A8D0-F1
#
_entry.id   AF-A0A3A8A8D0-F1
#
_cell.length_a   1.000
_cell.length_b   1.000
_cell.length_c   1.000
_cell.angle_alpha   90.00
_cell.angle_beta   90.00
_cell.angle_gamma   90.00
#
_symmetry.space_group_name_H-M   'P 1'
#
loop_
_entity.id
_entity.type
_entity.pdbx_description
1 polymer ?
#
loop_
_entity_poly.entity_id
_entity_poly.type
_entity_poly.pdbx_seq_one_letter_code
_entity_poly.pdbx_strand_id
1 'polypeptide(L)'
;MTDPAALEELHAKRAEALKSFADRLNPKSPAALFDVLRDSTAQHVWQDARWSAAPPSGKALPASEIGELLDALRRLRFGVQRHYAIIAVQEHFNAPGVRSTWLHRGADALTVAMLIASLLLALSLLFGLEGWDRALIALAASCAAGVAAFRTLEEGLRYGDDALRMAWYLAAIDALEADYDRLQASGRIRLHRELEALAYREMREFLTSHHRARFVLQ
;
A
#
# COMPACT_ATOMS: atom_id res chain seq x y z
N MET A 1 -33.68 -11.84 -3.32
CA MET A 1 -33.39 -12.69 -4.50
C MET A 1 -33.45 -14.15 -4.07
N THR A 2 -34.42 -14.90 -4.57
CA THR A 2 -34.69 -16.31 -4.17
C THR A 2 -34.72 -17.28 -5.35
N ASP A 3 -34.35 -16.85 -6.56
CA ASP A 3 -34.29 -17.71 -7.75
C ASP A 3 -32.90 -18.37 -7.88
N PRO A 4 -32.79 -19.70 -7.68
CA PRO A 4 -31.52 -20.41 -7.79
C PRO A 4 -30.94 -20.36 -9.21
N ALA A 5 -31.78 -20.35 -10.25
CA ALA A 5 -31.32 -20.34 -11.64
C ALA A 5 -30.66 -19.02 -12.00
N ALA A 6 -31.25 -17.89 -11.56
CA ALA A 6 -30.65 -16.57 -11.73
C ALA A 6 -29.31 -16.43 -10.97
N LEU A 7 -29.18 -17.07 -9.80
CA LEU A 7 -27.93 -17.08 -9.04
C LEU A 7 -26.84 -17.90 -9.75
N GLU A 8 -27.17 -19.08 -10.27
CA GLU A 8 -26.26 -19.89 -11.07
C GLU A 8 -25.80 -19.17 -12.34
N GLU A 9 -26.73 -18.51 -13.05
CA GLU A 9 -26.40 -17.71 -14.24
C GLU A 9 -25.44 -16.56 -13.88
N LEU A 10 -25.67 -15.88 -12.76
CA LEU A 10 -24.77 -14.84 -12.27
C LEU A 10 -23.37 -15.41 -11.95
N HIS A 11 -23.30 -16.57 -11.29
CA HIS A 11 -22.03 -17.23 -11.00
C HIS A 11 -21.28 -17.63 -12.28
N ALA A 12 -21.98 -18.19 -13.27
CA ALA A 12 -21.41 -18.54 -14.56
C ALA A 12 -20.85 -17.30 -15.29
N LYS A 13 -21.62 -16.19 -15.34
CA LYS A 13 -21.18 -14.92 -15.92
C LYS A 13 -19.97 -14.33 -15.20
N ARG A 14 -19.93 -14.40 -13.86
CA ARG A 14 -18.77 -13.95 -13.08
C ARG A 14 -17.54 -14.81 -13.34
N ALA A 15 -17.70 -16.13 -13.43
CA ALA A 15 -16.60 -17.05 -13.71
C ALA A 15 -16.04 -16.83 -15.12
N GLU A 16 -16.91 -16.63 -16.13
CA GLU A 16 -16.50 -16.31 -17.49
C GLU A 16 -15.78 -14.95 -17.56
N ALA A 17 -16.31 -13.92 -16.90
CA ALA A 17 -15.67 -12.61 -16.84
C ALA A 17 -14.29 -12.68 -16.17
N LEU A 18 -14.16 -13.43 -15.08
CA LEU A 18 -12.89 -13.65 -14.38
C LEU A 18 -11.89 -14.41 -15.26
N LYS A 19 -12.34 -15.44 -15.97
CA LYS A 19 -11.51 -16.20 -16.91
C LYS A 19 -11.04 -15.30 -18.06
N SER A 20 -11.94 -14.55 -18.70
CA SER A 20 -11.60 -13.59 -19.75
C SER A 20 -10.63 -12.50 -19.26
N PHE A 21 -10.77 -12.06 -18.01
CA PHE A 21 -9.82 -11.14 -17.38
C PHE A 21 -8.45 -11.79 -17.20
N ALA A 22 -8.38 -13.03 -16.68
CA ALA A 22 -7.14 -13.77 -16.51
C ALA A 22 -6.45 -14.06 -17.86
N ASP A 23 -7.22 -14.42 -18.90
CA ASP A 23 -6.69 -14.70 -20.25
C ASP A 23 -6.13 -13.42 -20.91
N ARG A 24 -6.74 -12.25 -20.64
CA ARG A 24 -6.24 -10.93 -21.10
C ARG A 24 -4.98 -10.50 -20.36
N LEU A 25 -4.90 -10.78 -19.06
CA LEU A 25 -3.70 -10.57 -18.27
C LEU A 25 -2.68 -11.66 -18.58
N ASN A 26 -1.97 -11.55 -19.69
CA ASN A 26 -0.80 -12.39 -19.91
C ASN A 26 0.22 -12.08 -18.80
N PRO A 27 0.46 -12.99 -17.82
CA PRO A 27 1.34 -12.71 -16.68
C PRO A 27 2.80 -12.49 -17.10
N LYS A 28 3.13 -12.77 -18.37
CA LYS A 28 4.45 -12.58 -18.96
C LYS A 28 4.58 -11.29 -19.76
N SER A 29 3.54 -10.47 -19.90
CA SER A 29 3.60 -9.22 -20.66
C SER A 29 3.87 -8.03 -19.73
N PRO A 30 5.06 -7.40 -19.81
CA PRO A 30 5.35 -6.18 -19.06
C PRO A 30 4.44 -5.01 -19.45
N ALA A 31 3.88 -5.03 -20.66
CA ALA A 31 3.10 -3.92 -21.22
C ALA A 31 1.87 -3.56 -20.36
N ALA A 32 1.12 -4.57 -19.89
CA ALA A 32 -0.06 -4.34 -19.06
C ALA A 32 0.29 -3.71 -17.70
N LEU A 33 1.43 -4.09 -17.11
CA LEU A 33 1.94 -3.44 -15.90
C LEU A 33 2.34 -2.00 -16.20
N PHE A 34 3.05 -1.74 -17.30
CA PHE A 34 3.43 -0.39 -17.70
C PHE A 34 2.22 0.52 -17.96
N ASP A 35 1.13 0.00 -18.53
CA ASP A 35 -0.08 0.79 -18.75
C ASP A 35 -0.69 1.24 -17.41
N VAL A 36 -0.77 0.36 -16.41
CA VAL A 36 -1.22 0.72 -15.05
C VAL A 36 -0.27 1.73 -14.40
N LEU A 37 1.04 1.51 -14.49
CA LEU A 37 2.05 2.43 -13.94
C LEU A 37 2.02 3.81 -14.60
N ARG A 38 1.63 3.89 -15.88
CA ARG A 38 1.56 5.14 -16.65
C ARG A 38 0.22 5.85 -16.54
N ASP A 39 -0.84 5.20 -16.04
CA ASP A 39 -2.15 5.82 -15.86
C ASP A 39 -2.16 6.76 -14.63
N SER A 40 -1.41 7.85 -14.72
CA SER A 40 -1.33 8.90 -13.69
C SER A 40 -2.67 9.57 -13.42
N THR A 41 -3.56 9.57 -14.42
CA THR A 41 -4.88 10.20 -14.41
C THR A 41 -6.01 9.31 -13.89
N ALA A 42 -5.75 8.04 -13.60
CA ALA A 42 -6.77 7.06 -13.21
C ALA A 42 -7.93 6.95 -14.23
N GLN A 43 -7.58 6.93 -15.52
CA GLN A 43 -8.55 6.75 -16.61
C GLN A 43 -9.09 5.32 -16.67
N HIS A 44 -8.36 4.35 -16.13
CA HIS A 44 -8.65 2.91 -16.19
C HIS A 44 -9.03 2.31 -14.83
N VAL A 45 -9.62 3.13 -13.94
CA VAL A 45 -10.18 2.64 -12.65
C VAL A 45 -11.11 1.44 -12.87
N TRP A 46 -11.87 1.47 -13.96
CA TRP A 46 -12.84 0.45 -14.30
C TRP A 46 -12.24 -0.61 -15.22
N GLN A 47 -12.36 -1.88 -14.83
CA GLN A 47 -11.93 -3.03 -15.64
C GLN A 47 -12.68 -3.14 -16.98
N ASP A 48 -13.90 -2.59 -17.02
CA ASP A 48 -14.72 -2.49 -18.23
C ASP A 48 -15.07 -1.02 -18.46
N ALA A 49 -14.68 -0.47 -19.60
CA ALA A 49 -14.98 0.92 -19.97
C ALA A 49 -16.48 1.20 -20.01
N ARG A 50 -17.34 0.19 -20.20
CA ARG A 50 -18.80 0.36 -20.11
C ARG A 50 -19.26 0.72 -18.70
N TRP A 51 -18.46 0.43 -17.67
CA TRP A 51 -18.78 0.76 -16.29
C TRP A 51 -18.37 2.19 -15.92
N SER A 52 -17.57 2.87 -16.75
CA SER A 52 -17.33 4.32 -16.61
C SER A 52 -18.49 5.13 -17.19
N ALA A 53 -19.19 4.59 -18.19
CA ALA A 53 -20.39 5.18 -18.78
C ALA A 53 -21.60 5.14 -17.82
N ALA A 54 -22.68 5.84 -18.19
CA ALA A 54 -23.96 5.75 -17.49
C ALA A 54 -24.44 4.29 -17.43
N PRO A 55 -25.01 3.83 -16.30
CA PRO A 55 -25.44 2.44 -16.17
C PRO A 55 -26.45 2.09 -17.29
N PRO A 56 -26.41 0.85 -17.82
CA PRO A 56 -27.38 0.43 -18.81
C PRO A 56 -28.80 0.58 -18.26
N SER A 57 -29.73 1.00 -19.11
CA SER A 57 -31.14 1.20 -18.76
C SER A 57 -31.79 -0.14 -18.40
N GLY A 58 -31.66 -0.56 -17.14
CA GLY A 58 -32.32 -1.73 -16.58
C GLY A 58 -33.65 -1.39 -15.92
N LYS A 59 -34.38 -2.42 -15.48
CA LYS A 59 -35.52 -2.22 -14.57
C LYS A 59 -35.03 -1.55 -13.29
N ALA A 60 -35.68 -0.45 -12.90
CA ALA A 60 -35.43 0.17 -11.61
C ALA A 60 -35.81 -0.82 -10.50
N LEU A 61 -34.88 -1.09 -9.59
CA LEU A 61 -35.17 -1.85 -8.38
C LEU A 61 -35.99 -1.00 -7.42
N PRO A 62 -36.84 -1.61 -6.56
CA PRO A 62 -37.47 -0.91 -5.46
C PRO A 62 -36.43 -0.24 -4.54
N ALA A 63 -36.78 0.92 -3.96
CA ALA A 63 -35.86 1.68 -3.12
C ALA A 63 -35.35 0.89 -1.90
N SER A 64 -36.17 0.02 -1.32
CA SER A 64 -35.81 -0.87 -0.21
C SER A 64 -34.73 -1.89 -0.61
N GLU A 65 -34.90 -2.54 -1.76
CA GLU A 65 -33.94 -3.53 -2.28
C GLU A 65 -32.61 -2.87 -2.65
N ILE A 66 -32.63 -1.64 -3.19
CA ILE A 66 -31.42 -0.86 -3.45
C ILE A 66 -30.68 -0.55 -2.16
N GLY A 67 -31.41 -0.14 -1.10
CA GLY A 67 -30.81 0.12 0.22
C GLY A 67 -30.10 -1.09 0.78
N GLU A 68 -30.75 -2.25 0.80
CA GLU A 68 -30.17 -3.51 1.27
C GLU A 68 -28.92 -3.91 0.47
N LEU A 69 -28.97 -3.80 -0.86
CA LEU A 69 -27.84 -4.10 -1.73
C LEU A 69 -26.66 -3.17 -1.45
N LEU A 70 -26.92 -1.88 -1.29
CA LEU A 70 -25.91 -0.88 -0.99
C LEU A 70 -25.27 -1.15 0.38
N ASP A 71 -26.04 -1.52 1.39
CA ASP A 71 -25.51 -1.82 2.72
C ASP A 71 -24.69 -3.12 2.73
N ALA A 72 -25.11 -4.12 1.95
CA ALA A 72 -24.30 -5.31 1.70
C ALA A 72 -22.98 -4.95 0.99
N LEU A 73 -23.04 -4.10 -0.03
CA LEU A 73 -21.85 -3.64 -0.75
C LEU A 73 -20.92 -2.83 0.14
N ARG A 74 -21.45 -1.98 1.04
CA ARG A 74 -20.66 -1.27 2.06
C ARG A 74 -19.84 -2.25 2.89
N ARG A 75 -20.48 -3.26 3.48
CA ARG A 75 -19.77 -4.27 4.30
C ARG A 75 -18.68 -4.99 3.51
N LEU A 76 -18.95 -5.35 2.26
CA LEU A 76 -18.00 -6.08 1.43
C LEU A 76 -16.84 -5.21 0.91
N ARG A 77 -17.09 -3.94 0.60
CA ARG A 77 -16.09 -3.05 0.00
C ARG A 77 -15.38 -2.21 1.04
N PHE A 78 -16.10 -1.33 1.73
CA PHE A 78 -15.53 -0.52 2.81
C PHE A 78 -14.93 -1.41 3.89
N GLY A 79 -15.68 -2.42 4.36
CA GLY A 79 -15.22 -3.30 5.43
C GLY A 79 -13.91 -4.02 5.10
N VAL A 80 -13.78 -4.60 3.91
CA VAL A 80 -12.57 -5.33 3.49
C VAL A 80 -11.40 -4.39 3.27
N GLN A 81 -11.60 -3.27 2.57
CA GLN A 81 -10.51 -2.33 2.29
C GLN A 81 -10.01 -1.63 3.55
N ARG A 82 -10.93 -1.25 4.44
CA ARG A 82 -10.62 -0.69 5.74
C ARG A 82 -9.85 -1.69 6.59
N HIS A 83 -10.29 -2.95 6.64
CA HIS A 83 -9.59 -4.00 7.38
C HIS A 83 -8.18 -4.24 6.86
N TYR A 84 -8.00 -4.28 5.54
CA TYR A 84 -6.69 -4.36 4.90
C TYR A 84 -5.77 -3.19 5.34
N ALA A 85 -6.26 -1.96 5.27
CA ALA A 85 -5.50 -0.78 5.66
C ALA A 85 -5.20 -0.76 7.17
N ILE A 86 -6.14 -1.16 8.02
CA ILE A 86 -5.96 -1.28 9.47
C ILE A 86 -4.83 -2.27 9.78
N ILE A 87 -4.84 -3.46 9.19
CA ILE A 87 -3.77 -4.44 9.42
C ILE A 87 -2.41 -3.83 9.04
N ALA A 88 -2.33 -3.11 7.93
CA ALA A 88 -1.08 -2.52 7.48
C ALA A 88 -0.58 -1.38 8.39
N VAL A 89 -1.47 -0.66 9.08
CA VAL A 89 -1.14 0.46 9.98
C VAL A 89 -0.92 0.01 11.43
N GLN A 90 -1.57 -1.08 11.86
CA GLN A 90 -1.46 -1.57 13.23
C GLN A 90 -0.01 -1.88 13.61
N GLU A 91 0.38 -1.49 14.83
CA GLU A 91 1.72 -1.72 15.37
C GLU A 91 1.95 -3.21 15.66
N HIS A 92 2.36 -3.96 14.65
CA HIS A 92 2.90 -5.31 14.79
C HIS A 92 4.34 -5.35 14.30
N PHE A 93 5.12 -6.36 14.71
CA PHE A 93 6.55 -6.45 14.37
C PHE A 93 6.86 -6.33 12.86
N ASN A 94 5.94 -6.80 12.02
CA ASN A 94 6.06 -6.73 10.57
C ASN A 94 5.50 -5.45 9.92
N ALA A 95 5.00 -4.49 10.71
CA ALA A 95 4.34 -3.31 10.19
C ALA A 95 5.40 -2.38 9.59
N PRO A 96 5.14 -1.74 8.42
CA PRO A 96 6.10 -0.86 7.78
C PRO A 96 6.59 0.25 8.73
N GLY A 97 5.69 0.87 9.50
CA GLY A 97 6.05 1.92 10.46
C GLY A 97 7.00 1.44 11.56
N VAL A 98 6.79 0.24 12.10
CA VAL A 98 7.65 -0.36 13.13
C VAL A 98 9.03 -0.70 12.55
N ARG A 99 9.08 -1.26 11.33
CA ARG A 99 10.35 -1.59 10.66
C ARG A 99 11.17 -0.36 10.30
N SER A 100 10.53 0.69 9.76
CA SER A 100 11.18 1.99 9.51
C SER A 100 11.76 2.57 10.80
N THR A 101 10.97 2.59 11.88
CA THR A 101 11.43 3.07 13.19
C THR A 101 12.62 2.27 13.71
N TRP A 102 12.59 0.95 13.57
CA TRP A 102 13.69 0.09 13.98
C TRP A 102 14.99 0.35 13.20
N LEU A 103 14.90 0.51 11.87
CA LEU A 103 16.05 0.85 11.02
C LEU A 103 16.65 2.21 11.38
N HIS A 104 15.80 3.24 11.56
CA HIS A 104 16.27 4.57 11.95
C HIS A 104 16.94 4.56 13.33
N ARG A 105 16.30 3.97 14.35
CA ARG A 105 16.89 3.87 15.69
C ARG A 105 18.19 3.06 15.70
N GLY A 106 18.25 2.00 14.90
CA GLY A 106 19.47 1.21 14.72
C GLY A 106 20.59 2.04 14.10
N ALA A 107 20.29 2.84 13.08
CA ALA A 107 21.26 3.70 12.42
C ALA A 107 21.73 4.82 13.36
N ASP A 108 20.82 5.40 14.14
CA ASP A 108 21.16 6.41 15.14
C ASP A 108 22.06 5.83 16.24
N ALA A 109 21.74 4.64 16.75
CA ALA A 109 22.57 3.96 17.75
C ALA A 109 23.98 3.67 17.24
N LEU A 110 24.11 3.17 16.00
CA LEU A 110 25.41 2.94 15.37
C LEU A 110 26.18 4.24 15.13
N THR A 111 25.48 5.32 14.78
CA THR A 111 26.09 6.65 14.61
C THR A 111 26.65 7.15 15.95
N VAL A 112 25.90 7.01 17.04
CA VAL A 112 26.38 7.37 18.39
C VAL A 112 27.61 6.52 18.77
N ALA A 113 27.57 5.21 18.54
CA ALA A 113 28.70 4.33 18.81
C ALA A 113 29.96 4.72 18.00
N MET A 114 29.79 5.07 16.72
CA MET A 114 30.85 5.57 15.85
C MET A 114 31.46 6.87 16.39
N LEU A 115 30.63 7.82 16.84
CA LEU A 115 31.10 9.08 17.42
C LEU A 115 31.89 8.84 18.71
N ILE A 116 31.43 7.95 19.58
CA ILE A 116 32.14 7.57 20.80
C ILE A 116 33.48 6.92 20.47
N ALA A 117 33.52 5.96 19.54
CA ALA A 117 34.76 5.31 19.12
C ALA A 117 35.75 6.32 18.53
N SER A 118 35.26 7.27 17.73
CA SER A 118 36.07 8.34 17.13
C SER A 118 36.63 9.30 18.17
N LEU A 119 35.83 9.65 19.19
CA LEU A 119 36.26 10.49 20.31
C LEU A 119 37.34 9.79 21.15
N LEU A 120 37.13 8.51 21.48
CA LEU A 120 38.12 7.71 22.22
C LEU A 120 39.43 7.58 21.43
N LEU A 121 39.36 7.42 20.11
CA LEU A 121 40.53 7.40 19.25
C LEU A 121 41.28 8.73 19.31
N ALA A 122 40.57 9.85 19.23
CA ALA A 122 41.19 11.18 19.33
C ALA A 122 41.89 11.39 20.70
N LEU A 123 41.26 10.96 21.80
CA LEU A 123 41.87 11.02 23.13
C LEU A 123 43.08 10.09 23.24
N SER A 124 43.00 8.88 22.68
CA SER A 124 44.11 7.92 22.62
C SER A 124 45.35 8.56 21.98
N LEU A 125 45.16 9.21 20.84
CA LEU A 125 46.24 9.88 20.10
C LEU A 125 46.78 11.13 20.83
N LEU A 126 45.92 11.89 21.51
CA LEU A 126 46.35 13.09 22.25
C LEU A 126 47.15 12.76 23.51
N PHE A 127 46.80 11.70 24.21
CA PHE A 127 47.43 11.31 25.48
C PHE A 127 48.47 10.19 25.33
N GLY A 128 48.70 9.68 24.12
CA GLY A 128 49.67 8.62 23.86
C GLY A 128 49.27 7.27 24.47
N LEU A 129 47.97 6.95 24.49
CA LEU A 129 47.47 5.68 25.03
C LEU A 129 47.63 4.57 23.98
N GLU A 130 48.77 3.89 23.99
CA GLU A 130 49.06 2.86 22.98
C GLU A 130 48.17 1.61 23.11
N GLY A 131 47.84 0.99 21.98
CA GLY A 131 47.31 -0.39 21.91
C GLY A 131 45.85 -0.54 21.46
N TRP A 132 45.06 0.54 21.40
CA TRP A 132 43.62 0.47 21.07
C TRP A 132 43.24 1.06 19.72
N ASP A 133 44.14 1.77 19.04
CA ASP A 133 43.79 2.59 17.86
C ASP A 133 43.19 1.76 16.72
N ARG A 134 43.78 0.60 16.42
CA ARG A 134 43.28 -0.29 15.37
C ARG A 134 41.88 -0.81 15.68
N ALA A 135 41.61 -1.13 16.95
CA ALA A 135 40.29 -1.61 17.38
C ALA A 135 39.24 -0.51 17.28
N LEU A 136 39.58 0.72 17.71
CA LEU A 136 38.67 1.87 17.63
C LEU A 136 38.38 2.27 16.18
N ILE A 137 39.39 2.24 15.29
CA ILE A 137 39.22 2.47 13.85
C ILE A 137 38.32 1.39 13.25
N ALA A 138 38.58 0.11 13.54
CA ALA A 138 37.78 -0.99 13.02
C ALA A 138 36.32 -0.90 13.50
N LEU A 139 36.11 -0.54 14.77
CA LEU A 139 34.77 -0.33 15.34
C LEU A 139 34.05 0.83 14.66
N ALA A 140 34.69 2.00 14.53
CA ALA A 140 34.11 3.16 13.85
C ALA A 140 33.75 2.85 12.39
N ALA A 141 34.64 2.18 11.65
CA ALA A 141 34.40 1.76 10.27
C ALA A 141 33.23 0.75 10.17
N SER A 142 33.15 -0.21 11.10
CA SER A 142 32.07 -1.20 11.16
C SER A 142 30.72 -0.53 11.45
N CYS A 143 30.68 0.42 12.40
CA CYS A 143 29.50 1.20 12.69
C CYS A 143 29.09 2.04 11.48
N ALA A 144 30.02 2.71 10.80
CA ALA A 144 29.73 3.50 9.59
C ALA A 144 29.13 2.63 8.47
N ALA A 145 29.70 1.45 8.23
CA ALA A 145 29.16 0.48 7.28
C ALA A 145 27.75 0.02 7.67
N GLY A 146 27.50 -0.23 8.95
CA GLY A 146 26.17 -0.59 9.46
C GLY A 146 25.14 0.54 9.31
N VAL A 147 25.51 1.80 9.56
CA VAL A 147 24.66 2.97 9.32
C VAL A 147 24.28 3.05 7.85
N ALA A 148 25.26 2.93 6.95
CA ALA A 148 25.03 2.92 5.52
C ALA A 148 24.07 1.79 5.12
N ALA A 149 24.30 0.56 5.61
CA ALA A 149 23.44 -0.58 5.35
C ALA A 149 21.99 -0.36 5.80
N PHE A 150 21.77 0.16 7.01
CA PHE A 150 20.41 0.42 7.51
C PHE A 150 19.70 1.52 6.72
N ARG A 151 20.41 2.58 6.33
CA ARG A 151 19.84 3.63 5.47
C ARG A 151 19.53 3.11 4.07
N THR A 152 20.42 2.34 3.46
CA THR A 152 20.16 1.70 2.16
C THR A 152 18.97 0.74 2.22
N LEU A 153 18.81 -0.01 3.33
CA LEU A 153 17.63 -0.87 3.52
C LEU A 153 16.36 -0.05 3.68
N GLU A 154 16.40 1.05 4.43
CA GLU A 154 15.26 1.94 4.62
C GLU A 154 14.85 2.61 3.30
N GLU A 155 15.81 3.19 2.57
CA GLU A 155 15.58 3.86 1.29
C GLU A 155 15.21 2.88 0.17
N GLY A 156 15.78 1.67 0.19
CA GLY A 156 15.47 0.62 -0.77
C GLY A 156 14.09 0.00 -0.56
N LEU A 157 13.68 -0.19 0.69
CA LEU A 157 12.39 -0.83 1.03
C LEU A 157 11.28 0.18 1.28
N ARG A 158 11.61 1.45 1.52
CA ARG A 158 10.71 2.59 1.70
C ARG A 158 9.60 2.34 2.71
N TYR A 159 9.95 1.68 3.83
CA TYR A 159 8.99 1.30 4.86
C TYR A 159 8.25 2.51 5.46
N GLY A 160 8.92 3.66 5.58
CA GLY A 160 8.29 4.89 6.06
C GLY A 160 7.21 5.42 5.10
N ASP A 161 7.52 5.44 3.80
CA ASP A 161 6.58 5.88 2.77
C ASP A 161 5.37 4.95 2.68
N ASP A 162 5.59 3.63 2.76
CA ASP A 162 4.51 2.64 2.75
C ASP A 162 3.60 2.78 3.99
N ALA A 163 4.17 3.08 5.16
CA ALA A 163 3.38 3.34 6.37
C ALA A 163 2.50 4.59 6.22
N LEU A 164 3.09 5.69 5.73
CA LEU A 164 2.38 6.94 5.49
C LEU A 164 1.26 6.76 4.44
N ARG A 165 1.54 6.02 3.36
CA ARG A 165 0.58 5.70 2.31
C ARG A 165 -0.63 4.95 2.87
N MET A 166 -0.40 3.93 3.69
CA MET A 166 -1.48 3.15 4.31
C MET A 166 -2.30 3.97 5.31
N ALA A 167 -1.65 4.83 6.09
CA ALA A 167 -2.34 5.73 7.00
C ALA A 167 -3.23 6.73 6.24
N TRP A 168 -2.73 7.30 5.14
CA TRP A 168 -3.53 8.18 4.28
C TRP A 168 -4.71 7.43 3.65
N TYR A 169 -4.49 6.22 3.14
CA TYR A 169 -5.53 5.41 2.52
C TYR A 169 -6.64 5.04 3.53
N LEU A 170 -6.27 4.64 4.75
CA LEU A 170 -7.23 4.38 5.83
C LEU A 170 -8.06 5.64 6.16
N ALA A 171 -7.41 6.79 6.33
CA ALA A 171 -8.09 8.04 6.61
C ALA A 171 -9.07 8.45 5.49
N ALA A 172 -8.69 8.22 4.23
CA ALA A 172 -9.56 8.49 3.08
C ALA A 172 -10.78 7.54 3.03
N ILE A 173 -10.61 6.26 3.37
CA ILE A 173 -11.73 5.32 3.50
C ILE A 173 -12.68 5.76 4.63
N ASP A 174 -12.14 6.10 5.81
CA ASP A 174 -12.93 6.54 6.96
C ASP A 174 -13.73 7.82 6.63
N ALA A 175 -13.14 8.76 5.89
CA ALA A 175 -13.81 9.97 5.44
C ALA A 175 -14.97 9.68 4.49
N LEU A 176 -14.77 8.79 3.50
CA LEU A 176 -15.84 8.36 2.59
C LEU A 176 -16.95 7.62 3.33
N GLU A 177 -16.60 6.77 4.30
CA GLU A 177 -17.59 6.00 5.06
C GLU A 177 -18.45 6.88 5.98
N ALA A 178 -17.87 7.94 6.57
CA ALA A 178 -18.57 8.85 7.46
C ALA A 178 -19.79 9.55 6.83
N ASP A 179 -19.74 9.79 5.52
CA ASP A 179 -20.84 10.41 4.77
C ASP A 179 -21.88 9.41 4.25
N TYR A 180 -21.60 8.11 4.30
CA TYR A 180 -22.40 7.08 3.66
C TYR A 180 -23.86 7.07 4.14
N ASP A 181 -24.07 7.09 5.46
CA ASP A 181 -25.40 6.98 6.06
C ASP A 181 -26.25 8.24 5.84
N ARG A 182 -25.61 9.39 5.57
CA ARG A 182 -26.28 10.68 5.35
C ARG A 182 -26.80 10.85 3.91
N LEU A 183 -26.32 10.02 2.98
CA LEU A 183 -26.63 10.15 1.57
C LEU A 183 -27.77 9.21 1.14
N GLN A 184 -28.52 9.67 0.14
CA GLN A 184 -29.49 8.84 -0.59
C GLN A 184 -28.75 7.83 -1.49
N ALA A 185 -29.50 6.89 -2.09
CA ALA A 185 -28.95 5.81 -2.91
C ALA A 185 -27.98 6.28 -4.01
N SER A 186 -28.31 7.36 -4.74
CA SER A 186 -27.44 7.92 -5.77
C SER A 186 -26.11 8.44 -5.21
N GLY A 187 -26.14 9.10 -4.04
CA GLY A 187 -24.94 9.55 -3.33
C GLY A 187 -24.09 8.39 -2.81
N ARG A 188 -24.72 7.33 -2.27
CA ARG A 188 -24.03 6.10 -1.85
C ARG A 188 -23.36 5.39 -3.02
N ILE A 189 -24.02 5.31 -4.18
CA ILE A 189 -23.42 4.76 -5.41
C ILE A 189 -22.21 5.59 -5.82
N ARG A 190 -22.29 6.93 -5.76
CA ARG A 190 -21.16 7.80 -6.04
C ARG A 190 -19.98 7.52 -5.09
N LEU A 191 -20.23 7.40 -3.78
CA LEU A 191 -19.19 7.06 -2.82
C LEU A 191 -18.52 5.71 -3.12
N HIS A 192 -19.28 4.68 -3.52
CA HIS A 192 -18.68 3.41 -3.96
C HIS A 192 -17.78 3.59 -5.18
N ARG A 193 -18.15 4.45 -6.13
CA ARG A 193 -17.28 4.76 -7.30
C ARG A 193 -16.02 5.51 -6.89
N GLU A 194 -16.13 6.44 -5.95
CA GLU A 194 -14.98 7.15 -5.38
C GLU A 194 -14.05 6.19 -4.62
N LEU A 195 -14.61 5.23 -3.89
CA LEU A 195 -13.85 4.18 -3.20
C LEU A 195 -13.07 3.30 -4.18
N GLU A 196 -13.68 2.88 -5.30
CA GLU A 196 -12.96 2.09 -6.32
C GLU A 196 -11.82 2.91 -6.96
N ALA A 197 -12.04 4.21 -7.22
CA ALA A 197 -10.99 5.10 -7.72
C ALA A 197 -9.84 5.27 -6.71
N LEU A 198 -10.16 5.37 -5.42
CA LEU A 198 -9.20 5.43 -4.33
C LEU A 198 -8.38 4.13 -4.25
N ALA A 199 -9.04 2.98 -4.29
CA ALA A 199 -8.39 1.67 -4.26
C ALA A 199 -7.49 1.43 -5.47
N TYR A 200 -7.92 1.86 -6.65
CA TYR A 200 -7.10 1.81 -7.86
C TYR A 200 -5.84 2.67 -7.73
N ARG A 201 -5.98 3.91 -7.24
CA ARG A 201 -4.83 4.79 -6.99
C ARG A 201 -3.86 4.15 -6.02
N GLU A 202 -4.37 3.57 -4.93
CA GLU A 202 -3.52 2.91 -3.96
C GLU A 202 -2.76 1.72 -4.56
N MET A 203 -3.46 0.84 -5.28
CA MET A 203 -2.82 -0.26 -5.99
C MET A 203 -1.72 0.22 -6.95
N ARG A 204 -1.97 1.31 -7.69
CA ARG A 204 -0.98 1.89 -8.60
C ARG A 204 0.24 2.43 -7.86
N GLU A 205 0.03 3.17 -6.78
CA GLU A 205 1.14 3.70 -5.96
C GLU A 205 1.95 2.57 -5.32
N PHE A 206 1.29 1.51 -4.84
CA PHE A 206 1.94 0.28 -4.36
C PHE A 206 2.81 -0.36 -5.45
N LEU A 207 2.25 -0.57 -6.66
CA LEU A 207 3.01 -1.15 -7.77
C LEU A 207 4.18 -0.25 -8.19
N THR A 208 3.99 1.07 -8.18
CA THR A 208 5.02 2.04 -8.54
C THR A 208 6.16 2.05 -7.52
N SER A 209 5.85 2.01 -6.22
CA SER A 209 6.87 1.96 -5.16
C SER A 209 7.68 0.67 -5.26
N HIS A 210 7.02 -0.47 -5.45
CA HIS A 210 7.68 -1.77 -5.56
C HIS A 210 8.48 -1.93 -6.85
N HIS A 211 7.99 -1.37 -7.96
CA HIS A 211 8.75 -1.35 -9.21
C HIS A 211 10.04 -0.55 -9.04
N ARG A 212 10.00 0.63 -8.40
CA ARG A 212 11.19 1.45 -8.13
C ARG A 212 12.17 0.78 -7.16
N ALA A 213 11.67 0.13 -6.11
CA ALA A 213 12.49 -0.58 -5.12
C ALA A 213 13.38 -1.69 -5.74
N ARG A 214 12.86 -2.42 -6.75
CA ARG A 214 13.64 -3.47 -7.43
C ARG A 214 14.90 -2.97 -8.14
N PHE A 215 14.96 -1.71 -8.56
CA PHE A 215 16.12 -1.15 -9.26
C PHE A 215 17.23 -0.68 -8.32
N VAL A 216 16.96 -0.52 -7.03
CA VAL A 216 17.97 -0.07 -6.04
C VAL A 216 18.83 -1.24 -5.54
N LEU A 217 18.34 -2.48 -5.68
CA LEU A 217 19.02 -3.70 -5.19
C LEU A 217 19.68 -4.53 -6.32
N GLN A 218 19.77 -4.01 -7.54
CA GLN A 218 20.47 -4.63 -8.67
C GLN A 218 21.78 -3.92 -8.95
#